data_AF-A0A1W0A5I4-F1
#
_entry.id   AF-A0A1W0A5I4-F1
#
_cell.length_a   1.000
_cell.length_b   1.000
_cell.length_c   1.000
_cell.angle_alpha   90.00
_cell.angle_beta   90.00
_cell.angle_gamma   90.00
#
_symmetry.space_group_name_H-M   'P 1'
#
loop_
_entity.id
_entity.type
_entity.pdbx_description
1 polymer ?
#
loop_
_entity_poly.entity_id
_entity_poly.type
_entity_poly.pdbx_seq_one_letter_code
_entity_poly.pdbx_strand_id
1 'polypeptide(L)'
;MDVLLGTAGKSITDVVKAKVHNNSIGEEGTREWTENLLADLNLQFTAAKNNFISGVDPVNENELGTLLSASGLTIRYAVETLIVKEYVEQFQEIFVQILQVPHWSKAYLGLKMVALRGCTRLLESFEVVNVGLTEIVLPWTLDVLKQCQQDELTTQLLFRTVCEFLNVLLQIQPTLATSILIKHFPVIVELHTSYVKFSTNHLQDITEWITLIYVVLDNILSPLPSARQLMSYSREASKPTSINFTAAVPVNTWQLLVSALKDLPMNSSVATVMPSLYKLAFQECPQNIAQNTFNAFLEYILS
;
A
#
# COMPACT_ATOMS: atom_id res chain seq x y z
N MET A 1 -20.31 14.88 -21.81
CA MET A 1 -19.16 14.75 -22.73
C MET A 1 -18.56 13.39 -22.48
N ASP A 2 -18.36 12.54 -23.48
CA ASP A 2 -17.72 11.23 -23.28
C ASP A 2 -16.22 11.43 -23.03
N VAL A 3 -15.78 11.19 -21.80
CA VAL A 3 -14.38 11.34 -21.36
C VAL A 3 -13.45 10.46 -22.19
N LEU A 4 -13.93 9.29 -22.63
CA LEU A 4 -13.15 8.35 -23.42
C LEU A 4 -12.97 8.84 -24.86
N LEU A 5 -13.94 9.55 -25.44
CA LEU A 5 -13.74 10.23 -26.73
C LEU A 5 -12.62 11.29 -26.64
N GLY A 6 -12.43 11.90 -25.48
CA GLY A 6 -11.32 12.83 -25.20
C GLY A 6 -9.93 12.20 -25.22
N THR A 7 -9.82 10.87 -25.14
CA THR A 7 -8.55 10.13 -25.11
C THR A 7 -8.06 9.68 -26.48
N ALA A 8 -8.79 9.92 -27.57
CA ALA A 8 -8.40 9.46 -28.91
C ALA A 8 -6.97 9.94 -29.28
N GLY A 9 -5.99 9.03 -29.22
CA GLY A 9 -4.59 9.29 -29.52
C GLY A 9 -3.78 10.00 -28.42
N LYS A 10 -4.30 10.16 -27.19
CA LYS A 10 -3.62 10.80 -26.05
C LYS A 10 -3.65 9.90 -24.81
N SER A 11 -2.63 10.03 -23.95
CA SER A 11 -2.67 9.32 -22.67
C SER A 11 -3.76 9.91 -21.76
N ILE A 12 -4.43 9.09 -20.95
CA ILE A 12 -5.45 9.57 -20.00
C ILE A 12 -4.86 10.59 -19.01
N THR A 13 -3.56 10.47 -18.69
CA THR A 13 -2.85 11.42 -17.82
C THR A 13 -2.80 12.81 -18.43
N ASP A 14 -2.51 12.92 -19.73
CA ASP A 14 -2.43 14.22 -20.41
C ASP A 14 -3.80 14.86 -20.54
N VAL A 15 -4.83 14.04 -20.79
CA VAL A 15 -6.23 14.51 -20.86
C VAL A 15 -6.68 15.07 -19.51
N VAL A 16 -6.46 14.33 -18.42
CA VAL A 16 -6.83 14.78 -17.06
C VAL A 16 -6.07 16.06 -16.70
N LYS A 17 -4.75 16.11 -16.92
CA LYS A 17 -3.96 17.31 -16.60
C LYS A 17 -4.44 18.54 -17.37
N ALA A 18 -4.76 18.39 -18.66
CA ALA A 18 -5.31 19.49 -19.45
C ALA A 18 -6.67 19.99 -18.92
N LYS A 19 -7.39 19.18 -18.15
CA LYS A 19 -8.75 19.47 -17.67
C LYS A 19 -8.83 19.92 -16.23
N VAL A 20 -7.86 19.61 -15.37
CA VAL A 20 -7.94 19.99 -13.95
C VAL A 20 -6.64 20.55 -13.37
N HIS A 21 -5.52 20.47 -14.07
CA HIS A 21 -4.21 20.88 -13.53
C HIS A 21 -3.82 22.32 -13.89
N ASN A 22 -4.54 22.98 -14.79
CA ASN A 22 -4.24 24.34 -15.23
C ASN A 22 -5.25 25.33 -14.64
N ASN A 23 -4.78 26.37 -13.96
CA ASN A 23 -5.59 27.44 -13.38
C ASN A 23 -6.49 28.15 -14.41
N SER A 24 -6.15 28.10 -15.70
CA SER A 24 -6.99 28.68 -16.75
C SER A 24 -8.30 27.93 -16.97
N ILE A 25 -8.46 26.72 -16.43
CA ILE A 25 -9.73 25.98 -16.47
C ILE A 25 -10.71 26.53 -15.42
N GLY A 26 -10.19 26.90 -14.25
CA GLY A 26 -10.96 27.38 -13.12
C GLY A 26 -11.91 26.35 -12.50
N GLU A 27 -12.67 26.82 -11.51
CA GLU A 27 -13.60 26.00 -10.74
C GLU A 27 -14.72 25.39 -11.59
N GLU A 28 -15.33 26.18 -12.49
CA GLU A 28 -16.44 25.74 -13.34
C GLU A 28 -16.02 24.61 -14.29
N GLY A 29 -14.87 24.75 -14.96
CA GLY A 29 -14.37 23.72 -15.85
C GLY A 29 -13.93 22.46 -15.11
N THR A 30 -13.38 22.60 -13.89
CA THR A 30 -13.05 21.46 -13.03
C THR A 30 -14.31 20.72 -12.59
N ARG A 31 -15.38 21.47 -12.25
CA ARG A 31 -16.69 20.92 -11.90
C ARG A 31 -17.30 20.15 -13.06
N GLU A 32 -17.39 20.78 -14.23
CA GLU A 32 -17.92 20.16 -15.45
C GLU A 32 -17.15 18.88 -15.79
N TRP A 33 -15.82 18.90 -15.72
CA TRP A 33 -15.00 17.71 -15.93
C TRP A 33 -15.34 16.59 -14.94
N THR A 34 -15.39 16.93 -13.65
CA THR A 34 -15.61 15.96 -12.58
C THR A 34 -17.00 15.32 -12.69
N GLU A 35 -18.02 16.11 -12.98
CA GLU A 35 -19.39 15.63 -13.19
C GLU A 35 -19.51 14.72 -14.41
N ASN A 36 -18.92 15.09 -15.55
CA ASN A 36 -18.91 14.24 -16.74
C ASN A 36 -18.14 12.93 -16.50
N LEU A 37 -16.97 13.00 -15.87
CA LEU A 37 -16.17 11.83 -15.52
C LEU A 37 -16.96 10.88 -14.62
N LEU A 38 -17.63 11.40 -13.61
CA LEU A 38 -18.41 10.59 -12.70
C LEU A 38 -19.66 9.99 -13.36
N ALA A 39 -20.30 10.73 -14.27
CA ALA A 39 -21.44 10.21 -15.04
C ALA A 39 -21.02 9.01 -15.92
N ASP A 40 -19.92 9.15 -16.67
CA ASP A 40 -19.37 8.07 -17.49
C ASP A 40 -18.91 6.88 -16.64
N LEU A 41 -18.23 7.15 -15.52
CA LEU A 41 -17.78 6.11 -14.59
C LEU A 41 -18.97 5.33 -14.04
N ASN A 42 -20.03 5.99 -13.60
CA ASN A 42 -21.24 5.34 -13.10
C ASN A 42 -21.94 4.50 -14.18
N LEU A 43 -21.99 4.99 -15.42
CA LEU A 43 -22.56 4.25 -16.54
C LEU A 43 -21.80 2.94 -16.78
N GLN A 44 -20.47 3.02 -16.88
CA GLN A 44 -19.61 1.85 -17.11
C GLN A 44 -19.62 0.90 -15.91
N PHE A 45 -19.56 1.44 -14.70
CA PHE A 45 -19.62 0.64 -13.46
C PHE A 45 -20.95 -0.11 -13.34
N THR A 46 -22.08 0.55 -13.63
CA THR A 46 -23.41 -0.09 -13.60
C THR A 46 -23.52 -1.20 -14.64
N ALA A 47 -22.99 -1.00 -15.85
CA ALA A 47 -22.94 -2.03 -16.88
C ALA A 47 -22.10 -3.24 -16.44
N ALA A 48 -20.95 -2.99 -15.80
CA ALA A 48 -20.06 -4.03 -15.29
C ALA A 48 -20.65 -4.80 -14.09
N LYS A 49 -21.46 -4.12 -13.25
CA LYS A 49 -22.01 -4.68 -12.01
C LYS A 49 -22.85 -5.94 -12.22
N ASN A 50 -23.53 -6.05 -13.37
CA ASN A 50 -24.27 -7.27 -13.72
C ASN A 50 -23.36 -8.49 -13.89
N ASN A 51 -22.10 -8.29 -14.30
CA ASN A 51 -21.12 -9.35 -14.47
C ASN A 51 -20.37 -9.68 -13.17
N PHE A 52 -20.34 -8.75 -12.21
CA PHE A 52 -19.70 -8.96 -10.91
C PHE A 52 -20.39 -10.05 -10.07
N ILE A 53 -21.67 -10.32 -10.35
CA ILE A 53 -22.43 -11.38 -9.66
C ILE A 53 -22.22 -12.73 -10.35
N SER A 54 -22.07 -12.73 -11.67
CA SER A 54 -21.96 -13.96 -12.47
C SER A 54 -20.52 -14.46 -12.62
N GLY A 55 -19.51 -13.68 -12.22
CA GLY A 55 -18.10 -14.04 -12.32
C GLY A 55 -17.55 -14.06 -13.74
N VAL A 56 -18.32 -13.54 -14.70
CA VAL A 56 -17.85 -13.32 -16.06
C VAL A 56 -16.98 -12.07 -16.08
N ASP A 57 -15.94 -12.05 -16.91
CA ASP A 57 -15.11 -10.85 -17.06
C ASP A 57 -15.98 -9.63 -17.49
N PRO A 58 -15.66 -8.42 -17.03
CA PRO A 58 -16.42 -7.23 -17.38
C PRO A 58 -16.31 -6.97 -18.89
N VAL A 59 -17.45 -6.76 -19.55
CA VAL A 59 -17.50 -6.51 -21.01
C VAL A 59 -16.78 -5.21 -21.39
N ASN A 60 -16.63 -4.29 -20.44
CA ASN A 60 -16.10 -2.93 -20.59
C ASN A 60 -14.90 -2.69 -19.64
N GLU A 61 -14.09 -3.71 -19.37
CA GLU A 61 -12.98 -3.62 -18.40
C GLU A 61 -11.98 -2.51 -18.75
N ASN A 62 -11.62 -2.35 -20.03
CA ASN A 62 -10.67 -1.32 -20.45
C ASN A 62 -11.23 0.10 -20.24
N GLU A 63 -12.49 0.33 -20.61
CA GLU A 63 -13.17 1.62 -20.44
C GLU A 63 -13.31 1.95 -18.96
N LEU A 64 -13.78 0.99 -18.15
CA LEU A 64 -13.90 1.16 -16.71
C LEU A 64 -12.53 1.41 -16.06
N GLY A 65 -11.51 0.65 -16.41
CA GLY A 65 -10.13 0.84 -15.92
C GLY A 65 -9.56 2.21 -16.29
N THR A 66 -9.88 2.72 -17.48
CA THR A 66 -9.47 4.05 -17.93
C THR A 66 -10.16 5.14 -17.12
N LEU A 67 -11.47 5.04 -16.87
CA LEU A 67 -12.24 6.00 -16.08
C LEU A 67 -11.84 5.99 -14.60
N LEU A 68 -11.54 4.82 -14.02
CA LEU A 68 -11.00 4.72 -12.66
C LEU A 68 -9.63 5.38 -12.56
N SER A 69 -8.77 5.18 -13.56
CA SER A 69 -7.47 5.85 -13.64
C SER A 69 -7.64 7.36 -13.73
N ALA A 70 -8.55 7.82 -14.60
CA ALA A 70 -8.88 9.23 -14.74
C ALA A 70 -9.39 9.84 -13.42
N SER A 71 -10.16 9.09 -12.65
CA SER A 71 -10.67 9.50 -11.33
C SER A 71 -9.53 9.68 -10.34
N GLY A 72 -8.65 8.69 -10.20
CA GLY A 72 -7.47 8.80 -9.33
C GLY A 72 -6.54 9.95 -9.74
N LEU A 73 -6.36 10.17 -11.05
CA LEU A 73 -5.55 11.28 -11.57
C LEU A 73 -6.21 12.64 -11.33
N THR A 74 -7.55 12.72 -11.41
CA THR A 74 -8.31 13.94 -11.14
C THR A 74 -8.16 14.33 -9.66
N ILE A 75 -8.32 13.36 -8.76
CA ILE A 75 -8.09 13.52 -7.31
C ILE A 75 -6.65 14.00 -7.02
N ARG A 76 -5.67 13.52 -7.78
CA ARG A 76 -4.26 13.87 -7.58
C ARG A 76 -3.89 15.25 -8.13
N TYR A 77 -4.40 15.62 -9.30
CA TYR A 77 -3.88 16.77 -10.06
C TYR A 77 -4.77 18.01 -10.06
N ALA A 78 -6.02 17.90 -9.61
CA ALA A 78 -6.92 19.05 -9.58
C ALA A 78 -6.34 20.19 -8.74
N VAL A 79 -6.20 21.36 -9.35
CA VAL A 79 -5.83 22.59 -8.63
C VAL A 79 -6.99 23.02 -7.73
N GLU A 80 -8.21 22.97 -8.27
CA GLU A 80 -9.44 23.32 -7.58
C GLU A 80 -9.93 22.17 -6.67
N THR A 81 -9.10 21.79 -5.70
CA THR A 81 -9.32 20.63 -4.81
C THR A 81 -10.65 20.69 -4.04
N LEU A 82 -11.14 21.90 -3.71
CA LEU A 82 -12.42 22.08 -3.03
C LEU A 82 -13.61 21.66 -3.90
N ILE A 83 -13.53 21.86 -5.22
CA ILE A 83 -14.57 21.41 -6.16
C ILE A 83 -14.60 19.89 -6.20
N VAL A 84 -13.44 19.24 -6.30
CA VAL A 84 -13.35 17.78 -6.32
C VAL A 84 -13.81 17.17 -4.99
N LYS A 85 -13.58 17.85 -3.86
CA LYS A 85 -13.99 17.41 -2.53
C LYS A 85 -15.49 17.10 -2.44
N GLU A 86 -16.33 17.82 -3.19
CA GLU A 86 -17.79 17.62 -3.22
C GLU A 86 -18.19 16.23 -3.78
N TYR A 87 -17.32 15.59 -4.58
CA TYR A 87 -17.59 14.32 -5.27
C TYR A 87 -16.79 13.13 -4.69
N VAL A 88 -16.00 13.38 -3.65
CA VAL A 88 -15.08 12.39 -3.07
C VAL A 88 -15.78 11.13 -2.58
N GLU A 89 -16.93 11.26 -1.92
CA GLU A 89 -17.69 10.11 -1.41
C GLU A 89 -18.14 9.18 -2.56
N GLN A 90 -18.52 9.75 -3.70
CA GLN A 90 -18.99 8.99 -4.86
C GLN A 90 -17.83 8.23 -5.52
N PHE A 91 -16.65 8.85 -5.65
CA PHE A 91 -15.45 8.13 -6.11
C PHE A 91 -15.05 7.02 -5.14
N GLN A 92 -15.06 7.30 -3.84
CA GLN A 92 -14.74 6.35 -2.79
C GLN A 92 -15.65 5.12 -2.86
N GLU A 93 -16.97 5.33 -2.97
CA GLU A 93 -17.96 4.27 -3.04
C GLU A 93 -17.69 3.33 -4.23
N ILE A 94 -17.41 3.88 -5.40
CA ILE A 94 -17.12 3.08 -6.61
C ILE A 94 -15.82 2.29 -6.43
N PHE A 95 -14.74 2.92 -5.95
CA PHE A 95 -13.48 2.20 -5.71
C PHE A 95 -13.68 1.04 -4.72
N VAL A 96 -14.34 1.29 -3.60
CA VAL A 96 -14.60 0.27 -2.57
C VAL A 96 -15.44 -0.88 -3.13
N GLN A 97 -16.51 -0.60 -3.88
CA GLN A 97 -17.33 -1.66 -4.48
C GLN A 97 -16.51 -2.54 -5.44
N ILE A 98 -15.58 -1.96 -6.21
CA ILE A 98 -14.67 -2.73 -7.08
C ILE A 98 -13.73 -3.62 -6.27
N LEU A 99 -13.17 -3.11 -5.16
CA LEU A 99 -12.31 -3.89 -4.27
C LEU A 99 -13.07 -5.09 -3.69
N GLN A 100 -14.35 -4.92 -3.36
CA GLN A 100 -15.20 -5.96 -2.77
C GLN A 100 -15.73 -7.03 -3.74
N VAL A 101 -15.55 -6.87 -5.06
CA VAL A 101 -15.94 -7.92 -6.02
C VAL A 101 -15.19 -9.23 -5.70
N PRO A 102 -15.85 -10.39 -5.51
CA PRO A 102 -15.21 -11.62 -5.02
C PRO A 102 -14.41 -12.40 -6.08
N HIS A 103 -14.07 -11.76 -7.20
CA HIS A 103 -13.41 -12.38 -8.34
C HIS A 103 -11.97 -11.89 -8.49
N TRP A 104 -11.09 -12.82 -8.91
CA TRP A 104 -9.63 -12.62 -9.00
C TRP A 104 -9.10 -12.96 -10.40
N SER A 105 -9.94 -12.91 -11.44
CA SER A 105 -9.46 -13.03 -12.83
C SER A 105 -8.53 -11.86 -13.15
N LYS A 106 -7.70 -12.00 -14.20
CA LYS A 106 -6.79 -10.93 -14.64
C LYS A 106 -7.49 -9.58 -14.82
N ALA A 107 -8.70 -9.58 -15.41
CA ALA A 107 -9.51 -8.38 -15.62
C ALA A 107 -9.87 -7.71 -14.28
N TYR A 108 -10.33 -8.51 -13.31
CA TYR A 108 -10.66 -8.00 -11.97
C TYR A 108 -9.44 -7.55 -11.17
N LEU A 109 -8.31 -8.23 -11.29
CA LEU A 109 -7.05 -7.82 -10.66
C LEU A 109 -6.58 -6.45 -11.16
N GLY A 110 -6.69 -6.20 -12.47
CA GLY A 110 -6.40 -4.91 -13.07
C GLY A 110 -7.29 -3.79 -12.50
N LEU A 111 -8.61 -4.02 -12.46
CA LEU A 111 -9.55 -3.07 -11.88
C LEU A 111 -9.31 -2.81 -10.38
N LYS A 112 -9.03 -3.86 -9.60
CA LYS A 112 -8.69 -3.75 -8.17
C LYS A 112 -7.41 -2.96 -7.94
N MET A 113 -6.39 -3.16 -8.78
CA MET A 113 -5.14 -2.41 -8.70
C MET A 113 -5.41 -0.92 -8.90
N VAL A 114 -6.16 -0.54 -9.94
CA VAL A 114 -6.49 0.86 -10.22
C VAL A 114 -7.38 1.46 -9.13
N ALA A 115 -8.37 0.72 -8.64
CA ALA A 115 -9.24 1.15 -7.55
C ALA A 115 -8.46 1.38 -6.25
N LEU A 116 -7.53 0.50 -5.88
CA LEU A 116 -6.69 0.66 -4.69
C LEU A 116 -5.77 1.87 -4.80
N ARG A 117 -5.23 2.14 -6.00
CA ARG A 117 -4.49 3.38 -6.26
C ARG A 117 -5.39 4.60 -6.10
N GLY A 118 -6.63 4.54 -6.58
CA GLY A 118 -7.66 5.57 -6.35
C GLY A 118 -7.91 5.83 -4.87
N CYS A 119 -8.13 4.78 -4.08
CA CYS A 119 -8.23 4.86 -2.62
C CYS A 119 -6.99 5.50 -1.98
N THR A 120 -5.80 5.14 -2.45
CA THR A 120 -4.53 5.72 -1.97
C THR A 120 -4.49 7.23 -2.27
N ARG A 121 -4.91 7.66 -3.45
CA ARG A 121 -4.97 9.09 -3.79
C ARG A 121 -5.99 9.85 -2.94
N LEU A 122 -7.13 9.23 -2.65
CA LEU A 122 -8.13 9.83 -1.76
C LEU A 122 -7.56 10.08 -0.36
N LEU A 123 -6.83 9.11 0.19
CA LEU A 123 -6.12 9.25 1.47
C LEU A 123 -5.08 10.38 1.42
N GLU A 124 -4.26 10.43 0.37
CA GLU A 124 -3.24 11.48 0.19
C GLU A 124 -3.84 12.89 0.08
N SER A 125 -4.98 13.03 -0.61
CA SER A 125 -5.56 14.33 -0.96
C SER A 125 -6.59 14.87 0.05
N PHE A 126 -7.28 14.01 0.81
CA PHE A 126 -8.46 14.40 1.59
C PHE A 126 -8.52 13.76 2.98
N GLU A 127 -8.32 14.56 4.03
CA GLU A 127 -8.35 14.09 5.42
C GLU A 127 -9.71 13.51 5.88
N VAL A 128 -10.81 13.95 5.26
CA VAL A 128 -12.19 13.57 5.66
C VAL A 128 -12.53 12.12 5.29
N VAL A 129 -11.83 11.53 4.31
CA VAL A 129 -12.06 10.17 3.79
C VAL A 129 -11.63 9.08 4.77
N ASN A 130 -10.83 9.45 5.76
CA ASN A 130 -9.89 8.55 6.42
C ASN A 130 -10.53 7.47 7.30
N VAL A 131 -11.70 7.68 7.89
CA VAL A 131 -12.26 6.70 8.84
C VAL A 131 -12.96 5.55 8.10
N GLY A 132 -13.96 5.86 7.27
CA GLY A 132 -14.75 4.84 6.58
C GLY A 132 -13.97 4.02 5.55
N LEU A 133 -13.01 4.65 4.85
CA LEU A 133 -12.17 3.94 3.87
C LEU A 133 -11.23 2.94 4.55
N THR A 134 -10.66 3.32 5.71
CA THR A 134 -9.73 2.47 6.47
C THR A 134 -10.42 1.21 6.97
N GLU A 135 -11.62 1.33 7.55
CA GLU A 135 -12.37 0.18 8.09
C GLU A 135 -12.66 -0.89 7.04
N ILE A 136 -12.80 -0.50 5.78
CA ILE A 136 -13.12 -1.42 4.68
C ILE A 136 -11.86 -1.94 4.00
N VAL A 137 -10.92 -1.04 3.64
CA VAL A 137 -9.78 -1.40 2.81
C VAL A 137 -8.68 -2.07 3.63
N LEU A 138 -8.48 -1.71 4.90
CA LEU A 138 -7.44 -2.33 5.73
C LEU A 138 -7.66 -3.85 5.91
N PRO A 139 -8.86 -4.35 6.27
CA PRO A 139 -9.11 -5.79 6.28
C PRO A 139 -8.95 -6.43 4.90
N TRP A 140 -9.43 -5.76 3.85
CA TRP A 140 -9.33 -6.25 2.47
C TRP A 140 -7.87 -6.46 2.02
N THR A 141 -6.93 -5.59 2.44
CA THR A 141 -5.49 -5.80 2.13
C THR A 141 -4.95 -7.11 2.69
N LEU A 142 -5.46 -7.62 3.83
CA LEU A 142 -5.07 -8.94 4.33
C LEU A 142 -5.55 -10.06 3.42
N ASP A 143 -6.75 -9.93 2.86
CA ASP A 143 -7.28 -10.93 1.94
C ASP A 143 -6.47 -10.94 0.63
N VAL A 144 -6.03 -9.78 0.14
CA VAL A 144 -5.08 -9.70 -0.98
C VAL A 144 -3.77 -10.40 -0.66
N LEU A 145 -3.17 -10.13 0.50
CA LEU A 145 -1.91 -10.77 0.88
C LEU A 145 -2.04 -12.29 0.94
N LYS A 146 -3.18 -12.82 1.40
CA LYS A 146 -3.47 -14.27 1.34
C LYS A 146 -3.62 -14.77 -0.10
N GLN A 147 -4.25 -14.00 -0.98
CA GLN A 147 -4.35 -14.36 -2.40
C GLN A 147 -3.00 -14.34 -3.10
N CYS A 148 -2.09 -13.42 -2.75
CA CYS A 148 -0.71 -13.42 -3.24
C CYS A 148 0.02 -14.75 -2.92
N GLN A 149 -0.34 -15.44 -1.82
CA GLN A 149 0.26 -16.74 -1.48
C GLN A 149 -0.23 -17.87 -2.41
N GLN A 150 -1.35 -17.67 -3.11
CA GLN A 150 -2.02 -18.69 -3.92
C GLN A 150 -1.85 -18.44 -5.42
N ASP A 151 -1.67 -17.18 -5.83
CA ASP A 151 -1.66 -16.75 -7.22
C ASP A 151 -0.53 -15.77 -7.52
N GLU A 152 0.33 -16.14 -8.48
CA GLU A 152 1.47 -15.33 -8.90
C GLU A 152 1.00 -14.01 -9.55
N LEU A 153 -0.08 -14.05 -10.34
CA LEU A 153 -0.59 -12.87 -11.03
C LEU A 153 -1.08 -11.81 -10.04
N THR A 154 -1.73 -12.24 -8.97
CA THR A 154 -2.14 -11.38 -7.84
C THR A 154 -0.92 -10.73 -7.18
N THR A 155 0.16 -11.47 -6.96
CA THR A 155 1.42 -10.90 -6.45
C THR A 155 1.97 -9.83 -7.40
N GLN A 156 2.06 -10.14 -8.69
CA GLN A 156 2.62 -9.22 -9.71
C GLN A 156 1.83 -7.91 -9.83
N LEU A 157 0.49 -7.95 -9.67
CA LEU A 157 -0.39 -6.80 -9.87
C LEU A 157 -0.70 -6.02 -8.57
N LEU A 158 -0.90 -6.71 -7.44
CA LEU A 158 -1.47 -6.09 -6.24
C LEU A 158 -0.49 -5.93 -5.08
N PHE A 159 0.56 -6.74 -4.96
CA PHE A 159 1.41 -6.73 -3.76
C PHE A 159 2.03 -5.35 -3.48
N ARG A 160 2.64 -4.73 -4.51
CA ARG A 160 3.22 -3.38 -4.39
C ARG A 160 2.16 -2.33 -4.08
N THR A 161 1.02 -2.39 -4.77
CA THR A 161 -0.08 -1.45 -4.57
C THR A 161 -0.65 -1.54 -3.14
N VAL A 162 -0.68 -2.74 -2.54
CA VAL A 162 -1.01 -2.93 -1.12
C VAL A 162 0.04 -2.30 -0.21
N CYS A 163 1.32 -2.51 -0.49
CA CYS A 163 2.40 -1.90 0.31
C CYS A 163 2.34 -0.36 0.27
N GLU A 164 2.14 0.22 -0.91
CA GLU A 164 1.96 1.67 -1.13
C GLU A 164 0.78 2.20 -0.32
N PHE A 165 -0.40 1.54 -0.41
CA PHE A 165 -1.59 1.93 0.33
C PHE A 165 -1.35 1.91 1.85
N LEU A 166 -0.77 0.83 2.38
CA LEU A 166 -0.48 0.71 3.81
C LEU A 166 0.52 1.76 4.29
N ASN A 167 1.52 2.09 3.47
CA ASN A 167 2.50 3.12 3.79
C ASN A 167 1.84 4.50 3.88
N VAL A 168 1.01 4.87 2.90
CA VAL A 168 0.24 6.13 2.93
C VAL A 168 -0.71 6.15 4.13
N LEU A 169 -1.42 5.05 4.38
CA LEU A 169 -2.33 4.94 5.51
C LEU A 169 -1.61 5.17 6.85
N LEU A 170 -0.38 4.66 7.02
CA LEU A 170 0.41 4.87 8.24
C LEU A 170 0.87 6.31 8.43
N GLN A 171 1.18 7.02 7.34
CA GLN A 171 1.55 8.44 7.41
C GLN A 171 0.39 9.29 7.93
N ILE A 172 -0.85 8.88 7.66
CA ILE A 172 -2.08 9.57 8.05
C ILE A 172 -2.61 9.08 9.40
N GLN A 173 -2.52 7.78 9.67
CA GLN A 173 -2.97 7.12 10.90
C GLN A 173 -1.86 6.29 11.56
N PRO A 174 -0.85 6.95 12.18
CA PRO A 174 0.26 6.27 12.87
C PRO A 174 -0.16 5.24 13.92
N THR A 175 -1.33 5.43 14.53
CA THR A 175 -1.89 4.52 15.55
C THR A 175 -2.16 3.10 15.02
N LEU A 176 -2.25 2.92 13.71
CA LEU A 176 -2.43 1.61 13.07
C LEU A 176 -1.15 0.78 13.00
N ALA A 177 0.03 1.37 13.25
CA ALA A 177 1.32 0.68 13.11
C ALA A 177 1.37 -0.65 13.86
N THR A 178 0.90 -0.67 15.12
CA THR A 178 0.87 -1.91 15.92
C THR A 178 -0.04 -2.97 15.30
N SER A 179 -1.21 -2.58 14.78
CA SER A 179 -2.12 -3.53 14.11
C SER A 179 -1.53 -4.08 12.82
N ILE A 180 -0.87 -3.24 12.02
CA ILE A 180 -0.19 -3.66 10.78
C ILE A 180 0.98 -4.59 11.09
N LEU A 181 1.77 -4.27 12.12
CA LEU A 181 2.87 -5.12 12.57
C LEU A 181 2.39 -6.52 12.99
N ILE A 182 1.27 -6.61 13.71
CA ILE A 182 0.78 -7.88 14.25
C ILE A 182 -0.02 -8.68 13.21
N LYS A 183 -0.76 -8.03 12.32
CA LYS A 183 -1.68 -8.73 11.39
C LYS A 183 -1.12 -8.89 9.98
N HIS A 184 -0.50 -7.85 9.42
CA HIS A 184 -0.06 -7.85 8.03
C HIS A 184 1.36 -8.35 7.87
N PHE A 185 2.27 -7.91 8.75
CA PHE A 185 3.67 -8.25 8.62
C PHE A 185 3.96 -9.77 8.66
N PRO A 186 3.30 -10.60 9.49
CA PRO A 186 3.50 -12.05 9.43
C PRO A 186 3.20 -12.66 8.05
N VAL A 187 2.12 -12.21 7.40
CA VAL A 187 1.72 -12.68 6.06
C VAL A 187 2.73 -12.21 5.00
N ILE A 188 3.23 -10.98 5.12
CA ILE A 188 4.29 -10.43 4.24
C ILE A 188 5.59 -11.22 4.40
N VAL A 189 5.97 -11.56 5.63
CA VAL A 189 7.18 -12.37 5.88
C VAL A 189 7.04 -13.76 5.28
N GLU A 190 5.88 -14.40 5.46
CA GLU A 190 5.61 -15.72 4.86
C GLU A 190 5.67 -15.65 3.32
N LEU A 191 5.06 -14.62 2.72
CA LEU A 191 5.17 -14.36 1.27
C LEU A 191 6.63 -14.22 0.84
N HIS A 192 7.43 -13.45 1.59
CA HIS A 192 8.84 -13.22 1.29
C HIS A 192 9.66 -14.51 1.35
N THR A 193 9.49 -15.31 2.40
CA THR A 193 10.28 -16.52 2.62
C THR A 193 9.86 -17.68 1.73
N SER A 194 8.60 -17.71 1.27
CA SER A 194 8.02 -18.84 0.54
C SER A 194 7.82 -18.58 -0.96
N TYR A 195 7.51 -17.34 -1.36
CA TYR A 195 6.98 -17.05 -2.70
C TYR A 195 7.68 -15.92 -3.47
N VAL A 196 8.23 -14.89 -2.81
CA VAL A 196 8.82 -13.73 -3.51
C VAL A 196 10.03 -14.11 -4.38
N LYS A 197 10.65 -15.28 -4.17
CA LYS A 197 11.66 -15.83 -5.07
C LYS A 197 11.17 -16.08 -6.50
N PHE A 198 9.85 -16.19 -6.71
CA PHE A 198 9.23 -16.46 -8.02
C PHE A 198 8.71 -15.19 -8.70
N SER A 199 8.71 -14.03 -8.03
CA SER A 199 8.33 -12.77 -8.68
C SER A 199 9.36 -12.34 -9.71
N THR A 200 8.88 -12.00 -10.91
CA THR A 200 9.71 -11.41 -11.98
C THR A 200 10.38 -10.09 -11.56
N ASN A 201 9.81 -9.38 -10.57
CA ASN A 201 10.32 -8.12 -10.04
C ASN A 201 10.65 -8.19 -8.53
N HIS A 202 11.07 -9.37 -8.05
CA HIS A 202 11.29 -9.64 -6.62
C HIS A 202 12.10 -8.56 -5.87
N LEU A 203 13.11 -7.93 -6.48
CA LEU A 203 13.88 -6.86 -5.83
C LEU A 203 13.05 -5.60 -5.54
N GLN A 204 12.15 -5.22 -6.45
CA GLN A 204 11.24 -4.09 -6.24
C GLN A 204 10.22 -4.44 -5.17
N ASP A 205 9.62 -5.64 -5.23
CA ASP A 205 8.68 -6.12 -4.22
C ASP A 205 9.31 -6.12 -2.83
N ILE A 206 10.57 -6.55 -2.74
CA ILE A 206 11.36 -6.50 -1.51
C ILE A 206 11.53 -5.06 -1.02
N THR A 207 11.90 -4.14 -1.91
CA THR A 207 12.12 -2.74 -1.56
C THR A 207 10.83 -2.09 -1.01
N GLU A 208 9.68 -2.40 -1.58
CA GLU A 208 8.38 -1.85 -1.15
C GLU A 208 8.00 -2.33 0.25
N TRP A 209 8.03 -3.64 0.51
CA TRP A 209 7.65 -4.13 1.84
C TRP A 209 8.68 -3.75 2.91
N ILE A 210 9.97 -3.68 2.57
CA ILE A 210 11.02 -3.17 3.46
C ILE A 210 10.73 -1.72 3.86
N THR A 211 10.36 -0.89 2.89
CA THR A 211 9.99 0.51 3.14
C THR A 211 8.77 0.58 4.08
N LEU A 212 7.76 -0.24 3.83
CA LEU A 212 6.59 -0.35 4.70
C LEU A 212 6.97 -0.75 6.13
N ILE A 213 7.73 -1.83 6.33
CA ILE A 213 8.08 -2.28 7.69
C ILE A 213 8.99 -1.28 8.40
N TYR A 214 9.87 -0.57 7.68
CA TYR A 214 10.67 0.50 8.26
C TYR A 214 9.77 1.58 8.85
N VAL A 215 8.77 2.06 8.08
CA VAL A 215 7.80 3.05 8.55
C VAL A 215 6.98 2.52 9.74
N VAL A 216 6.53 1.27 9.69
CA VAL A 216 5.81 0.62 10.80
C VAL A 216 6.66 0.63 12.07
N LEU A 217 7.92 0.20 11.98
CA LEU A 217 8.79 0.09 13.14
C LEU A 217 9.22 1.46 13.67
N ASP A 218 9.41 2.46 12.82
CA ASP A 218 9.72 3.83 13.26
C ASP A 218 8.56 4.46 14.05
N ASN A 219 7.33 4.09 13.74
CA ASN A 219 6.14 4.53 14.50
C ASN A 219 5.94 3.80 15.84
N ILE A 220 6.58 2.64 16.04
CA ILE A 220 6.39 1.79 17.25
C ILE A 220 7.60 1.89 18.18
N LEU A 221 8.80 1.81 17.60
CA LEU A 221 10.04 1.78 18.34
C LEU A 221 10.49 3.20 18.64
N SER A 222 10.91 3.46 19.87
CA SER A 222 11.51 4.75 20.19
C SER A 222 12.72 5.02 19.28
N PRO A 223 13.08 6.28 18.99
CA PRO A 223 14.31 6.56 18.26
C PRO A 223 15.52 5.98 19.02
N LEU A 224 16.57 5.62 18.28
CA LEU A 224 17.82 5.21 18.91
C LEU A 224 18.38 6.37 19.75
N PRO A 225 18.85 6.11 20.98
CA PRO A 225 19.47 7.15 21.78
C PRO A 225 20.70 7.68 21.03
N SER A 226 20.82 9.00 20.94
CA SER A 226 22.00 9.66 20.38
C SER A 226 23.28 9.25 21.12
N ALA A 227 24.43 9.34 20.46
CA ALA A 227 25.73 9.07 21.09
C ALA A 227 25.91 9.88 22.39
N ARG A 228 25.41 11.13 22.42
CA ARG A 228 25.41 11.97 23.62
C ARG A 228 24.54 11.39 24.74
N GLN A 229 23.32 10.94 24.43
CA GLN A 229 22.44 10.29 25.41
C GLN A 229 23.05 9.02 25.97
N LEU A 230 23.71 8.20 25.13
CA LEU A 230 24.43 7.00 25.56
C LEU A 230 25.55 7.31 26.54
N MET A 231 26.28 8.41 26.33
CA MET A 231 27.36 8.84 27.24
C MET A 231 26.86 9.39 28.57
N SER A 232 25.62 9.89 28.63
CA SER A 232 24.98 10.42 29.85
C SER A 232 24.06 9.42 30.54
N TYR A 233 23.88 8.21 30.00
CA TYR A 233 22.88 7.26 30.46
C TYR A 233 23.30 6.64 31.80
N SER A 234 22.64 7.06 32.89
CA SER A 234 22.64 6.31 34.15
C SER A 234 21.71 5.10 33.97
N ARG A 235 22.13 3.90 34.40
CA ARG A 235 21.39 2.62 34.25
C ARG A 235 20.04 2.62 34.98
N GLU A 236 19.04 3.31 34.47
CA GLU A 236 17.64 3.00 34.73
C GLU A 236 17.07 2.44 33.43
N ALA A 237 17.21 1.12 33.29
CA ALA A 237 16.62 0.39 32.19
C ALA A 237 15.09 0.41 32.35
N SER A 238 14.44 1.36 31.67
CA SER A 238 13.00 1.25 31.43
C SER A 238 12.76 -0.11 30.78
N LYS A 239 11.95 -0.97 31.42
CA LYS A 239 11.56 -2.24 30.83
C LYS A 239 10.95 -1.97 29.46
N PRO A 240 11.41 -2.64 28.39
CA PRO A 240 10.80 -2.48 27.08
C PRO A 240 9.33 -2.88 27.18
N THR A 241 8.45 -2.00 26.70
CA THR A 241 7.03 -2.32 26.54
C THR A 241 6.92 -3.47 25.53
N SER A 242 6.30 -4.58 25.93
CA SER A 242 6.06 -5.71 25.02
C SER A 242 5.10 -5.28 23.91
N ILE A 243 5.48 -5.52 22.65
CA ILE A 243 4.69 -5.19 21.45
C ILE A 243 3.82 -6.40 21.04
N ASN A 244 4.10 -7.59 21.61
CA ASN A 244 3.51 -8.90 21.33
C ASN A 244 3.65 -9.36 19.86
N PHE A 245 4.67 -8.89 19.14
CA PHE A 245 4.90 -9.28 17.76
C PHE A 245 5.44 -10.73 17.64
N THR A 246 6.23 -11.22 18.60
CA THR A 246 6.71 -12.63 18.60
C THR A 246 5.63 -13.69 18.77
N ALA A 247 4.42 -13.29 19.21
CA ALA A 247 3.25 -14.18 19.17
C ALA A 247 2.74 -14.39 17.73
N ALA A 248 3.01 -13.45 16.83
CA ALA A 248 2.53 -13.45 15.45
C ALA A 248 3.58 -13.96 14.44
N VAL A 249 4.88 -13.80 14.73
CA VAL A 249 5.97 -14.35 13.89
C VAL A 249 6.81 -15.36 14.68
N PRO A 250 6.69 -16.66 14.36
CA PRO A 250 7.50 -17.71 14.94
C PRO A 250 9.01 -17.49 14.74
N VAL A 251 9.82 -17.95 15.70
CA VAL A 251 11.28 -17.77 15.70
C VAL A 251 11.96 -18.32 14.44
N ASN A 252 11.50 -19.47 13.93
CA ASN A 252 12.01 -20.04 12.68
C ASN A 252 11.71 -19.13 11.47
N THR A 253 10.50 -18.58 11.39
CA THR A 253 10.10 -17.63 10.34
C THR A 253 10.94 -16.36 10.40
N TRP A 254 11.22 -15.84 11.60
CA TRP A 254 12.14 -14.72 11.79
C TRP A 254 13.56 -15.01 11.30
N GLN A 255 14.11 -16.18 11.64
CA GLN A 255 15.44 -16.57 11.20
C GLN A 255 15.53 -16.71 9.67
N LEU A 256 14.49 -17.26 9.03
CA LEU A 256 14.40 -17.32 7.58
C LEU A 256 14.37 -15.94 6.94
N LEU A 257 13.62 -14.99 7.51
CA LEU A 257 13.59 -13.60 7.06
C LEU A 257 14.97 -12.96 7.12
N VAL A 258 15.63 -13.02 8.28
CA VAL A 258 16.95 -12.42 8.49
C VAL A 258 17.99 -13.01 7.55
N SER A 259 17.97 -14.35 7.36
CA SER A 259 18.86 -15.01 6.41
C SER A 259 18.59 -14.55 4.98
N ALA A 260 17.31 -14.45 4.58
CA ALA A 260 16.95 -14.01 3.24
C ALA A 260 17.39 -12.56 2.97
N LEU A 261 17.23 -11.66 3.95
CA LEU A 261 17.66 -10.26 3.84
C LEU A 261 19.17 -10.11 3.72
N LYS A 262 19.93 -10.92 4.48
CA LYS A 262 21.40 -10.93 4.42
C LYS A 262 21.92 -11.31 3.04
N ASP A 263 21.26 -12.23 2.35
CA ASP A 263 21.70 -12.74 1.05
C ASP A 263 21.33 -11.82 -0.13
N LEU A 264 20.63 -10.71 0.12
CA LEU A 264 20.30 -9.72 -0.90
C LEU A 264 21.52 -8.89 -1.28
N PRO A 265 21.57 -8.35 -2.52
CA PRO A 265 22.58 -7.35 -2.88
C PRO A 265 22.48 -6.14 -1.94
N MET A 266 23.62 -5.48 -1.72
CA MET A 266 23.69 -4.29 -0.88
C MET A 266 22.73 -3.21 -1.42
N ASN A 267 21.72 -2.89 -0.60
CA ASN A 267 20.59 -2.03 -0.90
C ASN A 267 20.38 -1.15 0.32
N SER A 268 20.28 0.16 0.09
CA SER A 268 20.05 1.15 1.14
C SER A 268 18.85 0.82 2.02
N SER A 269 17.78 0.27 1.45
CA SER A 269 16.54 -0.04 2.19
C SER A 269 16.72 -1.19 3.18
N VAL A 270 17.50 -2.23 2.82
CA VAL A 270 17.80 -3.32 3.77
C VAL A 270 18.69 -2.79 4.90
N ALA A 271 19.68 -1.95 4.58
CA ALA A 271 20.56 -1.34 5.57
C ALA A 271 19.80 -0.43 6.56
N THR A 272 18.72 0.23 6.12
CA THR A 272 17.89 1.05 7.03
C THR A 272 16.97 0.24 7.92
N VAL A 273 16.44 -0.90 7.46
CA VAL A 273 15.49 -1.69 8.26
C VAL A 273 16.15 -2.63 9.27
N MET A 274 17.33 -3.18 8.96
CA MET A 274 18.00 -4.19 9.80
C MET A 274 18.25 -3.73 11.25
N PRO A 275 18.66 -2.48 11.53
CA PRO A 275 18.74 -1.97 12.90
C PRO A 275 17.40 -2.00 13.65
N SER A 276 16.30 -1.66 12.98
CA SER A 276 14.95 -1.70 13.56
C SER A 276 14.49 -3.14 13.81
N LEU A 277 14.80 -4.08 12.91
CA LEU A 277 14.55 -5.50 13.11
C LEU A 277 15.34 -6.07 14.29
N TYR A 278 16.62 -5.70 14.41
CA TYR A 278 17.43 -6.06 15.58
C TYR A 278 16.81 -5.54 16.87
N LYS A 279 16.38 -4.27 16.89
CA LYS A 279 15.74 -3.67 18.06
C LYS A 279 14.45 -4.40 18.45
N LEU A 280 13.63 -4.75 17.48
CA LEU A 280 12.42 -5.56 17.71
C LEU A 280 12.77 -6.93 18.29
N ALA A 281 13.74 -7.63 17.70
CA ALA A 281 14.20 -8.93 18.22
C ALA A 281 14.80 -8.81 19.63
N PHE A 282 15.51 -7.73 19.94
CA PHE A 282 16.06 -7.49 21.27
C PHE A 282 14.96 -7.28 22.33
N GLN A 283 13.84 -6.68 21.95
CA GLN A 283 12.72 -6.44 22.86
C GLN A 283 11.87 -7.69 23.10
N GLU A 284 11.72 -8.56 22.09
CA GLU A 284 10.70 -9.60 22.12
C GLU A 284 11.18 -11.04 21.97
N CYS A 285 12.36 -11.24 21.39
CA CYS A 285 12.89 -12.58 21.13
C CYS A 285 13.91 -12.97 22.22
N PRO A 286 14.18 -14.29 22.37
CA PRO A 286 15.32 -14.77 23.16
C PRO A 286 16.65 -14.12 22.71
N GLN A 287 17.56 -13.89 23.66
CA GLN A 287 18.82 -13.15 23.42
C GLN A 287 19.67 -13.71 22.26
N ASN A 288 19.68 -15.03 22.07
CA ASN A 288 20.38 -15.67 20.95
C ASN A 288 19.80 -15.26 19.59
N ILE A 289 18.49 -15.04 19.48
CA ILE A 289 17.83 -14.61 18.24
C ILE A 289 18.17 -13.15 17.93
N ALA A 290 18.14 -12.29 18.96
CA ALA A 290 18.56 -10.90 18.82
C ALA A 290 20.04 -10.81 18.37
N GLN A 291 20.93 -11.60 18.98
CA GLN A 291 22.34 -11.64 18.60
C GLN A 291 22.53 -12.13 17.16
N ASN A 292 21.82 -13.17 16.73
CA ASN A 292 21.89 -13.67 15.36
C ASN A 292 21.43 -12.61 14.35
N THR A 293 20.40 -11.83 14.69
CA THR A 293 19.90 -10.73 13.87
C THR A 293 20.96 -9.63 13.72
N PHE A 294 21.64 -9.28 14.81
CA PHE A 294 22.73 -8.32 14.79
C PHE A 294 23.94 -8.81 13.96
N ASN A 295 24.32 -10.09 14.11
CA ASN A 295 25.43 -10.66 13.36
C ASN A 295 25.13 -10.65 11.85
N ALA A 296 23.90 -11.02 11.45
CA ALA A 296 23.49 -10.96 10.05
C ALA A 296 23.53 -9.53 9.49
N PHE A 297 23.16 -8.53 10.29
CA PHE A 297 23.32 -7.12 9.91
C PHE A 297 24.78 -6.74 9.70
N LEU A 298 25.68 -7.11 10.62
CA LEU A 298 27.11 -6.84 10.48
C LEU A 298 27.70 -7.50 9.23
N GLU A 299 27.32 -8.75 8.96
CA GLU A 299 27.75 -9.46 7.76
C GLU A 299 27.26 -8.76 6.49
N TYR A 300 26.01 -8.28 6.48
CA TYR A 300 25.42 -7.55 5.35
C TYR A 300 26.12 -6.22 5.04
N ILE A 301 26.54 -5.46 6.05
CA ILE A 301 27.22 -4.17 5.83
C ILE A 301 28.71 -4.31 5.52
N LEU A 302 29.30 -5.48 5.80
CA LEU A 302 30.73 -5.76 5.60
C LEU A 302 31.01 -6.58 4.32
N SER A 303 29.98 -7.11 3.66
CA SER A 303 30.05 -7.81 2.37
C SER A 303 30.07 -6.85 1.19
#